data_AF-A0A2G9TK87-F1
#
_entry.id   AF-A0A2G9TK87-F1
#
_cell.length_a   1.000
_cell.length_b   1.000
_cell.length_c   1.000
_cell.angle_alpha   90.00
_cell.angle_beta   90.00
_cell.angle_gamma   90.00
#
_symmetry.space_group_name_H-M   'P 1'
#
loop_
_entity.id
_entity.type
_entity.pdbx_description
1 polymer ?
#
loop_
_entity_poly.entity_id
_entity_poly.type
_entity_poly.pdbx_seq_one_letter_code
_entity_poly.pdbx_strand_id
1 'polypeptide(L)'
;TVDMLIEHDPDHPLSKVITRMFGEERPKLNDTEKKERQSLKLHNNAPHMTKLLLDIGQDLVQESTYCDIVHARNLPETPKNIETYKQVAAQLKPVWEALRKRNEPYKMKMLSCQVCGFKTESRMILQSHRSTVHFKNGKYQCAMCPEFDTNEQRLINHYLESHLVIASKDEAQAKYPCLICDEDFQYKGLRDTHLRTCKKDYSRGPDDQLMINRWLWERPPIDPTILQQQQAAQQQQVL
;
A
#
# COMPACT_ATOMS: atom_id res chain seq x y z
N THR A 1 4.35 17.88 17.85
CA THR A 1 5.74 17.39 17.95
C THR A 1 5.70 16.00 18.54
N VAL A 2 5.67 14.99 17.67
CA VAL A 2 5.81 13.59 18.09
C VAL A 2 6.69 12.94 17.04
N ASP A 3 8.00 13.03 17.27
CA ASP A 3 8.94 12.10 16.67
C ASP A 3 9.21 11.04 17.72
N MET A 4 8.59 9.87 17.56
CA MET A 4 9.15 8.63 18.09
C MET A 4 9.68 7.86 16.90
N LEU A 5 10.91 8.21 16.52
CA LEU A 5 11.74 7.38 15.67
C LEU A 5 12.48 6.43 16.61
N ILE A 6 11.99 5.19 16.74
CA ILE A 6 12.79 4.11 17.32
C ILE A 6 13.37 3.37 16.13
N GLU A 7 14.50 3.87 15.62
CA GLU A 7 15.36 3.07 14.76
C GLU A 7 15.99 1.98 15.64
N HIS A 8 15.59 0.74 15.40
CA HIS A 8 16.30 -0.39 15.99
C HIS A 8 17.63 -0.56 15.26
N ASP A 9 18.71 -0.16 15.92
CA ASP A 9 20.07 -0.52 15.52
C ASP A 9 20.21 -2.06 15.54
N PRO A 10 20.40 -2.72 14.39
CA PRO A 10 20.52 -4.17 14.31
C PRO A 10 21.74 -4.71 15.07
N ASP A 11 22.75 -3.88 15.35
CA ASP A 11 23.94 -4.28 16.10
C ASP A 11 23.74 -4.24 17.63
N HIS A 12 22.65 -3.61 18.11
CA HIS A 12 22.31 -3.50 19.54
C HIS A 12 20.92 -4.06 19.84
N PRO A 13 20.75 -5.39 19.92
CA PRO A 13 19.47 -5.98 20.29
C PRO A 13 19.07 -5.55 21.70
N LEU A 14 17.84 -5.02 21.83
CA LEU A 14 17.26 -4.58 23.11
C LEU A 14 17.41 -5.61 24.24
N SER A 15 17.42 -6.90 23.91
CA SER A 15 17.67 -7.97 24.87
C SER A 15 19.00 -7.80 25.60
N LYS A 16 20.10 -7.48 24.89
CA LYS A 16 21.41 -7.23 25.50
C LYS A 16 21.41 -6.00 26.40
N VAL A 17 20.68 -4.94 26.03
CA VAL A 17 20.55 -3.72 26.84
C VAL A 17 19.75 -3.99 28.12
N ILE A 18 18.65 -4.73 28.02
CA ILE A 18 17.81 -5.13 29.14
C ILE A 18 18.59 -6.05 30.11
N THR A 19 19.34 -7.02 29.59
CA THR A 19 20.21 -7.90 30.40
C THR A 19 21.32 -7.10 31.10
N ARG A 20 21.88 -6.07 30.45
CA ARG A 20 22.91 -5.21 31.05
C ARG A 20 22.37 -4.29 32.14
N MET A 21 21.10 -3.87 32.05
CA MET A 21 20.46 -2.95 33.00
C MET A 21 19.84 -3.65 34.21
N PHE A 22 19.32 -4.87 34.05
CA PHE A 22 18.54 -5.56 35.07
C PHE A 22 19.12 -6.92 35.52
N GLY A 23 20.25 -7.36 34.94
CA GLY A 23 20.80 -8.70 35.17
C GLY A 23 20.00 -9.81 34.47
N GLU A 24 20.51 -11.05 34.52
CA GLU A 24 19.83 -12.22 33.93
C GLU A 24 18.59 -12.67 34.72
N GLU A 25 18.49 -12.29 35.99
CA GLU A 25 17.38 -12.65 36.86
C GLU A 25 16.23 -11.66 36.72
N ARG A 26 15.19 -12.06 35.98
CA ARG A 26 13.88 -11.39 36.07
C ARG A 26 13.44 -11.37 37.54
N PRO A 27 13.10 -10.21 38.13
CA PRO A 27 12.61 -10.12 39.50
C PRO A 27 11.48 -11.13 39.74
N LYS A 28 11.64 -12.01 40.74
CA LYS A 28 10.59 -12.95 41.13
C LYS A 28 9.48 -12.17 41.81
N LEU A 29 8.34 -12.07 41.14
CA LEU A 29 7.15 -11.40 41.69
C LEU A 29 6.74 -12.03 43.02
N ASN A 30 6.45 -11.19 44.00
CA ASN A 30 5.89 -11.55 45.28
C ASN A 30 4.45 -12.05 45.08
N ASP A 31 3.88 -12.80 46.03
CA ASP A 31 2.54 -13.39 45.83
C ASP A 31 1.43 -12.34 45.67
N THR A 32 1.60 -11.16 46.27
CA THR A 32 0.72 -10.00 46.05
C THR A 32 0.81 -9.50 44.61
N GLU A 33 2.02 -9.33 44.08
CA GLU A 33 2.27 -8.87 42.70
C GLU A 33 1.84 -9.92 41.67
N LYS A 34 1.94 -11.22 41.99
CA LYS A 34 1.39 -12.30 41.15
C LYS A 34 -0.13 -12.22 41.05
N LYS A 35 -0.82 -12.00 42.18
CA LYS A 35 -2.28 -11.82 42.22
C LYS A 35 -2.70 -10.55 41.47
N GLU A 36 -1.97 -9.47 41.63
CA GLU A 36 -2.23 -8.21 40.93
C GLU A 36 -2.00 -8.36 39.42
N ARG A 37 -0.92 -9.03 38.99
CA ARG A 37 -0.68 -9.38 37.59
C ARG A 37 -1.76 -10.30 37.01
N GLN A 38 -2.26 -11.27 37.79
CA GLN A 38 -3.36 -12.13 37.37
C GLN A 38 -4.66 -11.34 37.21
N SER A 39 -4.97 -10.46 38.16
CA SER A 39 -6.11 -9.54 38.10
C SER A 39 -6.01 -8.61 36.88
N LEU A 40 -4.84 -8.00 36.65
CA LEU A 40 -4.57 -7.15 35.49
C LEU A 40 -4.68 -7.92 34.18
N LYS A 41 -4.23 -9.19 34.11
CA LYS A 41 -4.47 -10.03 32.93
C LYS A 41 -5.95 -10.31 32.73
N LEU A 42 -6.70 -10.63 33.80
CA LEU A 42 -8.12 -10.95 33.70
C LEU A 42 -8.95 -9.74 33.24
N HIS A 43 -8.64 -8.55 33.77
CA HIS A 43 -9.38 -7.32 33.48
C HIS A 43 -8.87 -6.55 32.26
N ASN A 44 -7.56 -6.62 31.98
CA ASN A 44 -6.90 -5.94 30.85
C ASN A 44 -6.19 -6.98 29.97
N ASN A 45 -6.96 -7.90 29.39
CA ASN A 45 -6.43 -8.81 28.36
C ASN A 45 -6.00 -7.98 27.14
N ALA A 46 -4.75 -7.52 27.14
CA ALA A 46 -4.14 -6.92 25.97
C ALA A 46 -4.05 -8.01 24.90
N PRO A 47 -4.69 -7.87 23.73
CA PRO A 47 -4.53 -8.82 22.66
C PRO A 47 -3.05 -8.92 22.32
N HIS A 48 -2.58 -10.13 22.03
CA HIS A 48 -1.20 -10.31 21.55
C HIS A 48 -1.00 -9.41 20.33
N MET A 49 0.00 -8.54 20.34
CA MET A 49 0.16 -7.50 19.31
C MET A 49 0.13 -8.07 17.89
N THR A 50 0.74 -9.23 17.67
CA THR A 50 0.68 -9.94 16.37
C THR A 50 -0.75 -10.33 15.99
N LYS A 51 -1.56 -10.79 16.95
CA LYS A 51 -2.96 -11.15 16.71
C LYS A 51 -3.78 -9.89 16.39
N LEU A 52 -3.58 -8.80 17.14
CA LEU A 52 -4.26 -7.53 16.87
C LEU A 52 -3.96 -7.02 15.46
N LEU A 53 -2.69 -7.00 15.05
CA LEU A 53 -2.28 -6.55 13.72
C LEU A 53 -2.83 -7.46 12.61
N LEU A 54 -2.82 -8.77 12.84
CA LEU A 54 -3.40 -9.75 11.91
C LEU A 54 -4.91 -9.52 11.75
N ASP A 55 -5.63 -9.35 12.86
CA ASP A 55 -7.09 -9.12 12.86
C ASP A 55 -7.43 -7.82 12.12
N ILE A 56 -6.68 -6.73 12.35
CA ILE A 56 -6.87 -5.46 11.61
C ILE A 56 -6.62 -5.64 10.12
N GLY A 57 -5.51 -6.29 9.75
CA GLY A 57 -5.18 -6.53 8.33
C GLY A 57 -6.24 -7.39 7.63
N GLN A 58 -6.70 -8.45 8.30
CA GLN A 58 -7.73 -9.33 7.78
C GLN A 58 -9.08 -8.61 7.63
N ASP A 59 -9.49 -7.84 8.63
CA ASP A 59 -10.75 -7.08 8.61
C ASP A 59 -10.76 -6.06 7.46
N LEU A 60 -9.63 -5.37 7.19
CA LEU A 60 -9.51 -4.43 6.08
C LEU A 60 -9.63 -5.12 4.71
N VAL A 61 -8.97 -6.27 4.54
CA VAL A 61 -9.05 -7.07 3.29
C VAL A 61 -10.45 -7.62 3.07
N GLN A 62 -11.08 -8.16 4.12
CA GLN A 62 -12.45 -8.67 4.07
C GLN A 62 -13.44 -7.55 3.73
N GLU A 63 -13.28 -6.37 4.33
CA GLU A 63 -14.15 -5.23 4.04
C GLU A 63 -14.08 -4.84 2.55
N SER A 64 -12.87 -4.76 1.99
CA SER A 64 -12.68 -4.43 0.58
C SER A 64 -13.28 -5.49 -0.35
N THR A 65 -12.95 -6.76 -0.12
CA THR A 65 -13.42 -7.87 -0.96
C THR A 65 -14.93 -8.06 -0.90
N TYR A 66 -15.54 -7.94 0.28
CA TYR A 66 -16.99 -8.03 0.42
C TYR A 66 -17.69 -6.81 -0.18
N CYS A 67 -17.08 -5.61 -0.14
CA CYS A 67 -17.61 -4.45 -0.85
C CYS A 67 -17.71 -4.70 -2.35
N ASP A 68 -16.65 -5.25 -2.95
CA ASP A 68 -16.58 -5.60 -4.38
C ASP A 68 -17.64 -6.65 -4.75
N ILE A 69 -17.81 -7.70 -3.93
CA ILE A 69 -18.83 -8.73 -4.14
C ILE A 69 -20.24 -8.16 -3.97
N VAL A 70 -20.52 -7.36 -2.93
CA VAL A 70 -21.86 -6.81 -2.68
C VAL A 70 -22.28 -5.82 -3.76
N HIS A 71 -21.34 -5.05 -4.32
CA HIS A 71 -21.61 -4.02 -5.32
C HIS A 71 -21.28 -4.43 -6.76
N ALA A 72 -20.89 -5.69 -6.98
CA ALA A 72 -20.46 -6.21 -8.28
C ALA A 72 -19.38 -5.34 -8.96
N ARG A 73 -18.35 -4.97 -8.19
CA ARG A 73 -17.21 -4.15 -8.64
C ARG A 73 -15.95 -4.99 -8.64
N ASN A 74 -15.05 -4.73 -9.59
CA ASN A 74 -13.71 -5.34 -9.66
C ASN A 74 -13.69 -6.88 -9.58
N LEU A 75 -14.73 -7.55 -10.08
CA LEU A 75 -14.81 -9.01 -10.05
C LEU A 75 -13.79 -9.62 -11.03
N PRO A 76 -13.02 -10.64 -10.62
CA PRO A 76 -12.05 -11.30 -11.49
C PRO A 76 -12.71 -12.04 -12.66
N GLU A 77 -13.90 -12.59 -12.43
CA GLU A 77 -14.70 -13.29 -13.45
C GLU A 77 -16.17 -12.86 -13.37
N THR A 78 -16.87 -12.98 -14.50
CA THR A 78 -18.31 -12.74 -14.53
C THR A 78 -19.07 -13.91 -13.87
N PRO A 79 -20.10 -13.65 -13.04
CA PRO A 79 -20.82 -14.71 -12.35
C PRO A 79 -21.58 -15.59 -13.35
N LYS A 80 -21.25 -16.88 -13.42
CA LYS A 80 -21.93 -17.86 -14.30
C LYS A 80 -23.38 -18.10 -13.87
N ASN A 81 -23.65 -18.09 -12.57
CA ASN A 81 -25.01 -18.17 -12.01
C ASN A 81 -25.33 -16.88 -11.24
N ILE A 82 -26.15 -16.03 -11.86
CA ILE A 82 -26.54 -14.72 -11.33
C ILE A 82 -27.36 -14.87 -10.03
N GLU A 83 -28.17 -15.92 -9.91
CA GLU A 83 -29.08 -16.10 -8.78
C GLU A 83 -28.33 -16.53 -7.52
N THR A 84 -27.43 -17.49 -7.65
CA THR A 84 -26.51 -17.89 -6.56
C THR A 84 -25.64 -16.72 -6.13
N TYR A 85 -25.12 -15.94 -7.08
CA TYR A 85 -24.34 -14.74 -6.77
C TYR A 85 -25.14 -13.72 -5.95
N LYS A 86 -26.37 -13.43 -6.34
CA LYS A 86 -27.26 -12.51 -5.59
C LYS A 86 -27.52 -13.01 -4.17
N GLN A 87 -27.71 -14.32 -3.98
CA GLN A 87 -27.89 -14.91 -2.65
C GLN A 87 -26.63 -14.73 -1.78
N VAL A 88 -25.44 -14.99 -2.32
CA VAL A 88 -24.16 -14.79 -1.61
C VAL A 88 -23.96 -13.31 -1.27
N ALA A 89 -24.18 -12.41 -2.23
CA ALA A 89 -24.08 -10.96 -2.02
C ALA A 89 -25.05 -10.47 -0.92
N ALA A 90 -26.27 -11.01 -0.89
CA ALA A 90 -27.25 -10.69 0.15
C ALA A 90 -26.80 -11.18 1.54
N GLN A 91 -26.18 -12.35 1.64
CA GLN A 91 -25.63 -12.87 2.89
C GLN A 91 -24.39 -12.11 3.38
N LEU A 92 -23.53 -11.67 2.46
CA LEU A 92 -22.31 -10.92 2.79
C LEU A 92 -22.58 -9.46 3.17
N LYS A 93 -23.68 -8.87 2.70
CA LYS A 93 -24.04 -7.47 2.98
C LYS A 93 -24.02 -7.09 4.48
N PRO A 94 -24.70 -7.80 5.41
CA PRO A 94 -24.65 -7.45 6.83
C PRO A 94 -23.26 -7.62 7.45
N VAL A 95 -22.49 -8.62 7.00
CA VAL A 95 -21.11 -8.84 7.46
C VAL A 95 -20.21 -7.67 7.05
N TRP A 96 -20.33 -7.24 5.79
CA TRP A 96 -19.63 -6.07 5.26
C TRP A 96 -20.00 -4.79 6.01
N GLU A 97 -21.29 -4.55 6.30
CA GLU A 97 -21.73 -3.37 7.07
C GLU A 97 -21.13 -3.34 8.48
N ALA A 98 -21.00 -4.49 9.14
CA ALA A 98 -20.36 -4.61 10.45
C ALA A 98 -18.84 -4.36 10.37
N LEU A 99 -18.15 -4.92 9.37
CA LEU A 99 -16.73 -4.69 9.13
C LEU A 99 -16.45 -3.20 8.84
N ARG A 100 -17.29 -2.57 8.01
CA ARG A 100 -17.17 -1.14 7.68
C ARG A 100 -17.22 -0.26 8.92
N LYS A 101 -18.12 -0.56 9.87
CA LYS A 101 -18.21 0.17 11.15
C LYS A 101 -16.99 -0.06 12.03
N ARG A 102 -16.45 -1.28 12.07
CA ARG A 102 -15.27 -1.63 12.86
C ARG A 102 -13.99 -0.97 12.32
N ASN A 103 -13.89 -0.86 11.00
CA ASN A 103 -12.73 -0.30 10.32
C ASN A 103 -12.78 1.22 10.15
N GLU A 104 -13.92 1.87 10.44
CA GLU A 104 -14.09 3.33 10.36
C GLU A 104 -12.93 4.12 11.03
N PRO A 105 -12.38 3.73 12.20
CA PRO A 105 -11.26 4.43 12.84
C PRO A 105 -9.95 4.37 12.04
N TYR A 106 -9.79 3.36 11.19
CA TYR A 106 -8.58 3.16 10.37
C TYR A 106 -8.68 3.85 9.00
N LYS A 107 -9.84 4.43 8.67
CA LYS A 107 -10.05 5.12 7.39
C LYS A 107 -9.67 6.59 7.49
N MET A 108 -8.65 6.96 6.72
CA MET A 108 -8.28 8.36 6.56
C MET A 108 -9.22 9.08 5.59
N LYS A 109 -9.58 10.31 5.96
CA LYS A 109 -10.40 11.17 5.09
C LYS A 109 -9.58 11.59 3.87
N MET A 110 -10.00 11.11 2.70
CA MET A 110 -9.42 11.55 1.43
C MET A 110 -9.76 13.01 1.14
N LEU A 111 -8.72 13.80 0.87
CA LEU A 111 -8.80 15.17 0.41
C LEU A 111 -8.72 15.16 -1.13
N SER A 112 -9.50 16.01 -1.79
CA SER A 112 -9.57 16.06 -3.25
C SER A 112 -9.23 17.43 -3.80
N CYS A 113 -8.65 17.45 -4.99
CA CYS A 113 -8.49 18.67 -5.77
C CYS A 113 -9.87 19.14 -6.30
N GLN A 114 -10.09 20.45 -6.35
CA GLN A 114 -11.34 21.02 -6.85
C GLN A 114 -11.41 21.05 -8.38
N VAL A 115 -10.26 21.02 -9.05
CA VAL A 115 -10.14 21.17 -10.51
C VAL A 115 -10.05 19.82 -11.22
N CYS A 116 -9.26 18.88 -10.67
CA CYS A 116 -8.99 17.57 -11.26
C CYS A 116 -9.48 16.41 -10.37
N GLY A 117 -9.30 15.17 -10.83
CA GLY A 117 -9.71 13.96 -10.11
C GLY A 117 -8.75 13.49 -9.01
N PHE A 118 -7.66 14.23 -8.74
CA PHE A 118 -6.64 13.83 -7.78
C PHE A 118 -7.19 13.80 -6.35
N LYS A 119 -6.88 12.72 -5.64
CA LYS A 119 -7.28 12.48 -4.24
C LYS A 119 -6.09 11.95 -3.45
N THR A 120 -5.93 12.43 -2.22
CA THR A 120 -4.86 12.01 -1.31
C THR A 120 -5.34 12.13 0.13
N GLU A 121 -4.83 11.29 1.02
CA GLU A 121 -5.06 11.42 2.47
C GLU A 121 -4.23 12.55 3.10
N SER A 122 -3.10 12.92 2.47
CA SER A 122 -2.15 13.86 3.03
C SER A 122 -2.47 15.30 2.66
N ARG A 123 -2.59 16.16 3.67
CA ARG A 123 -2.73 17.62 3.49
C ARG A 123 -1.53 18.22 2.78
N MET A 124 -0.32 17.75 3.07
CA MET A 124 0.92 18.26 2.47
C MET A 124 0.97 17.92 0.98
N ILE A 125 0.61 16.68 0.63
CA ILE A 125 0.55 16.26 -0.78
C ILE A 125 -0.51 17.06 -1.54
N LEU A 126 -1.70 17.28 -0.95
CA LEU A 126 -2.72 18.11 -1.62
C LEU A 126 -2.27 19.56 -1.75
N GLN A 127 -1.56 20.12 -0.78
CA GLN A 127 -1.06 21.50 -0.85
C GLN A 127 -0.02 21.65 -1.96
N SER A 128 0.91 20.69 -2.07
CA SER A 128 1.87 20.63 -3.17
C SER A 128 1.16 20.44 -4.51
N HIS A 129 0.20 19.52 -4.59
CA HIS A 129 -0.61 19.36 -5.79
C HIS A 129 -1.34 20.64 -6.17
N ARG A 130 -1.85 21.43 -5.21
CA ARG A 130 -2.52 22.68 -5.50
C ARG A 130 -1.62 23.75 -6.11
N SER A 131 -0.29 23.64 -5.98
CA SER A 131 0.63 24.53 -6.69
C SER A 131 0.75 24.19 -8.17
N THR A 132 0.21 23.05 -8.63
CA THR A 132 0.24 22.70 -10.05
C THR A 132 -0.83 23.47 -10.82
N VAL A 133 -0.44 23.95 -11.99
CA VAL A 133 -1.35 24.61 -12.92
C VAL A 133 -2.10 23.54 -13.72
N HIS A 134 -3.43 23.52 -13.59
CA HIS A 134 -4.26 22.59 -14.34
C HIS A 134 -4.72 23.19 -15.66
N PHE A 135 -4.75 22.37 -16.70
CA PHE A 135 -5.35 22.73 -17.98
C PHE A 135 -6.63 21.91 -18.22
N LYS A 136 -7.78 22.59 -18.26
CA LYS A 136 -9.10 21.95 -18.43
C LYS A 136 -10.02 22.84 -19.27
N ASN A 137 -10.70 22.23 -20.23
CA ASN A 137 -11.66 22.91 -21.13
C ASN A 137 -11.05 24.14 -21.86
N GLY A 138 -9.80 24.03 -22.31
CA GLY A 138 -9.12 25.10 -23.06
C GLY A 138 -8.66 26.30 -22.22
N LYS A 139 -8.70 26.18 -20.89
CA LYS A 139 -8.30 27.22 -19.94
C LYS A 139 -7.37 26.63 -18.88
N TYR A 140 -6.45 27.44 -18.41
CA TYR A 140 -5.64 27.16 -17.23
C TYR A 140 -6.43 27.57 -15.99
N GLN A 141 -6.48 26.73 -14.96
CA GLN A 141 -7.27 26.95 -13.75
C GLN A 141 -6.38 26.86 -12.51
N CYS A 142 -6.63 27.76 -11.54
CA CYS A 142 -6.01 27.69 -10.23
C CYS A 142 -6.66 26.59 -9.38
N ALA A 143 -5.87 25.81 -8.66
CA ALA A 143 -6.37 24.80 -7.71
C ALA A 143 -6.61 25.36 -6.29
N MET A 144 -6.14 26.59 -6.02
CA MET A 144 -6.28 27.27 -4.73
C MET A 144 -7.49 28.22 -4.68
N CYS A 145 -7.91 28.76 -5.82
CA CYS A 145 -9.06 29.64 -5.95
C CYS A 145 -9.83 29.41 -7.26
N PRO A 146 -11.02 30.01 -7.44
CA PRO A 146 -11.83 29.82 -8.65
C PRO A 146 -11.31 30.51 -9.93
N GLU A 147 -10.17 31.20 -9.88
CA GLU A 147 -9.63 31.95 -11.02
C GLU A 147 -9.14 31.04 -12.14
N PHE A 148 -9.29 31.52 -13.37
CA PHE A 148 -8.83 30.84 -14.58
C PHE A 148 -8.38 31.84 -15.64
N ASP A 149 -7.49 31.40 -16.52
CA ASP A 149 -6.96 32.20 -17.61
C ASP A 149 -6.80 31.38 -18.88
N THR A 150 -6.82 32.04 -20.04
CA THR A 150 -6.52 31.36 -21.32
C THR A 150 -5.02 31.28 -21.60
N ASN A 151 -4.22 32.09 -20.89
CA ASN A 151 -2.77 32.13 -21.02
C ASN A 151 -2.11 31.54 -19.77
N GLU A 152 -1.27 30.52 -19.96
CA GLU A 152 -0.52 29.86 -18.88
C GLU A 152 0.29 30.84 -18.03
N GLN A 153 0.98 31.78 -18.66
CA GLN A 153 1.88 32.70 -17.96
C GLN A 153 1.14 33.68 -17.06
N ARG A 154 -0.06 34.10 -17.48
CA ARG A 154 -0.92 34.96 -16.65
C ARG A 154 -1.37 34.22 -15.40
N LEU A 155 -1.72 32.95 -15.54
CA LEU A 155 -2.07 32.14 -14.39
C LEU A 155 -0.87 31.90 -13.46
N ILE A 156 0.31 31.61 -14.01
CA ILE A 156 1.54 31.47 -13.21
C ILE A 156 1.81 32.74 -12.38
N ASN A 157 1.65 33.92 -12.98
CA ASN A 157 1.78 35.19 -12.26
C ASN A 157 0.69 35.34 -11.18
N HIS A 158 -0.55 34.95 -11.48
CA HIS A 158 -1.62 34.94 -10.48
C HIS A 158 -1.27 34.06 -9.26
N TYR A 159 -0.67 32.89 -9.45
CA TYR A 159 -0.19 32.05 -8.35
C TYR A 159 0.85 32.75 -7.47
N LEU A 160 1.76 33.50 -8.08
CA LEU A 160 2.78 34.26 -7.35
C LEU A 160 2.16 35.47 -6.62
N GLU A 161 1.31 36.25 -7.28
CA GLU A 161 0.77 37.51 -6.74
C GLU A 161 -0.33 37.27 -5.69
N SER A 162 -1.22 36.31 -5.95
CA SER A 162 -2.41 36.07 -5.11
C SER A 162 -2.17 35.02 -4.03
N HIS A 163 -1.24 34.10 -4.24
CA HIS A 163 -0.99 32.98 -3.33
C HIS A 163 0.44 32.90 -2.82
N LEU A 164 1.36 33.73 -3.32
CA LEU A 164 2.79 33.72 -2.96
C LEU A 164 3.43 32.34 -3.17
N VAL A 165 2.96 31.60 -4.19
CA VAL A 165 3.42 30.25 -4.51
C VAL A 165 3.97 30.22 -5.93
N ILE A 166 5.13 29.57 -6.09
CA ILE A 166 5.69 29.30 -7.41
C ILE A 166 4.88 28.16 -8.03
N ALA A 167 4.14 28.47 -9.08
CA ALA A 167 3.37 27.48 -9.82
C ALA A 167 4.29 26.42 -10.44
N SER A 168 4.01 25.15 -10.18
CA SER A 168 4.59 24.03 -10.89
C SER A 168 3.71 23.66 -12.09
N LYS A 169 4.32 23.13 -13.14
CA LYS A 169 3.56 22.59 -14.26
C LYS A 169 3.05 21.20 -13.88
N ASP A 170 1.84 20.87 -14.31
CA ASP A 170 1.36 19.49 -14.25
C ASP A 170 2.28 18.67 -15.16
N GLU A 171 3.20 17.91 -14.58
CA GLU A 171 4.02 16.99 -15.36
C GLU A 171 3.08 15.98 -16.00
N ALA A 172 3.09 15.93 -17.33
CA ALA A 172 2.33 14.91 -18.04
C ALA A 172 2.83 13.55 -17.55
N GLN A 173 2.00 12.87 -16.75
CA GLN A 173 2.27 11.52 -16.28
C GLN A 173 2.75 10.69 -17.46
N ALA A 174 3.94 10.10 -17.32
CA ALA A 174 4.50 9.28 -18.35
C ALA A 174 3.53 8.13 -18.65
N LYS A 175 2.99 8.12 -19.88
CA LYS A 175 1.94 7.18 -20.28
C LYS A 175 2.51 5.85 -20.74
N TYR A 176 3.83 5.77 -20.96
CA TYR A 176 4.47 4.65 -21.61
C TYR A 176 5.67 4.18 -20.79
N PRO A 177 5.44 3.45 -19.68
CA PRO A 177 6.52 2.80 -18.94
C PRO A 177 7.25 1.77 -19.80
N CYS A 178 8.55 1.63 -19.58
CA CYS A 178 9.28 0.46 -20.04
C CYS A 178 8.82 -0.78 -19.27
N LEU A 179 8.85 -1.95 -19.92
CA LEU A 179 8.51 -3.22 -19.29
C LEU A 179 9.75 -4.01 -18.83
N ILE A 180 10.94 -3.44 -19.05
CA ILE A 180 12.24 -4.11 -18.82
C ILE A 180 13.04 -3.38 -17.74
N CYS A 181 12.91 -2.05 -17.64
CA CYS A 181 13.54 -1.23 -16.62
C CYS A 181 12.54 -0.19 -16.08
N ASP A 182 12.98 0.56 -15.07
CA ASP A 182 12.17 1.59 -14.39
C ASP A 182 12.13 2.94 -15.13
N GLU A 183 12.44 2.97 -16.44
CA GLU A 183 12.33 4.21 -17.23
C GLU A 183 10.92 4.42 -17.78
N ASP A 184 10.42 5.63 -17.57
CA ASP A 184 9.09 6.07 -17.93
C ASP A 184 9.12 7.11 -19.06
N PHE A 185 8.31 6.91 -20.11
CA PHE A 185 8.30 7.79 -21.28
C PHE A 185 6.97 8.53 -21.47
N GLN A 186 7.06 9.79 -21.89
CA GLN A 186 5.89 10.61 -22.22
C GLN A 186 5.21 10.22 -23.54
N TYR A 187 5.98 9.65 -24.48
CA TYR A 187 5.48 9.28 -25.81
C TYR A 187 5.85 7.84 -26.17
N LYS A 188 4.93 7.14 -26.84
CA LYS A 188 5.10 5.76 -27.29
C LYS A 188 6.37 5.57 -28.13
N GLY A 189 6.67 6.50 -29.04
CA GLY A 189 7.82 6.40 -29.93
C GLY A 189 9.18 6.46 -29.21
N LEU A 190 9.28 7.21 -28.12
CA LEU A 190 10.47 7.25 -27.28
C LEU A 190 10.67 5.93 -26.54
N ARG A 191 9.59 5.41 -25.93
CA ARG A 191 9.58 4.08 -25.30
C ARG A 191 10.00 3.00 -26.28
N ASP A 192 9.39 2.96 -27.47
CA ASP A 192 9.64 1.91 -28.45
C ASP A 192 11.08 1.98 -29.00
N THR A 193 11.67 3.17 -29.05
CA THR A 193 13.08 3.35 -29.39
C THR A 193 13.99 2.84 -28.28
N HIS A 194 13.70 3.21 -27.03
CA HIS A 194 14.38 2.69 -25.84
C HIS A 194 14.28 1.16 -25.76
N LEU A 195 13.12 0.54 -26.02
CA LEU A 195 12.95 -0.91 -25.97
C LEU A 195 13.90 -1.68 -26.91
N ARG A 196 14.33 -1.06 -28.02
CA ARG A 196 15.28 -1.70 -28.96
C ARG A 196 16.68 -1.83 -28.37
N THR A 197 17.09 -0.92 -27.49
CA THR A 197 18.39 -0.93 -26.80
C THR A 197 18.28 -1.57 -25.42
N CYS A 198 17.22 -1.25 -24.67
CA CYS A 198 16.95 -1.79 -23.34
C CYS A 198 16.91 -3.34 -23.33
N LYS A 199 16.33 -3.97 -24.35
CA LYS A 199 16.39 -5.44 -24.52
C LYS A 199 17.82 -5.98 -24.62
N LYS A 200 18.75 -5.24 -25.23
CA LYS A 200 20.16 -5.66 -25.39
C LYS A 200 20.97 -5.46 -24.11
N ASP A 201 20.66 -4.41 -23.34
CA ASP A 201 21.38 -4.06 -22.13
C ASP A 201 20.88 -4.85 -20.92
N TYR A 202 19.58 -5.17 -20.84
CA TYR A 202 19.03 -6.04 -19.79
C TYR A 202 19.56 -7.48 -19.88
N SER A 203 19.75 -8.03 -21.09
CA SER A 203 20.40 -9.33 -21.28
C SER A 203 21.89 -9.35 -20.89
N ARG A 204 22.48 -8.22 -20.53
CA ARG A 204 23.86 -8.10 -20.00
C ARG A 204 23.90 -7.81 -18.50
N GLY A 205 22.75 -7.66 -17.84
CA GLY A 205 22.66 -7.55 -16.38
C GLY A 205 22.80 -8.92 -15.71
N PRO A 206 23.27 -8.99 -14.45
CA PRO A 206 23.32 -10.23 -13.70
C PRO A 206 21.89 -10.79 -13.50
N ASP A 207 21.74 -12.05 -13.85
CA ASP A 207 20.49 -12.82 -14.04
C ASP A 207 19.74 -13.14 -12.72
N ASP A 208 19.51 -12.15 -11.84
CA ASP A 208 18.94 -12.40 -10.50
C ASP A 208 17.72 -11.50 -10.22
N GLN A 209 16.61 -11.84 -10.86
CA GLN A 209 15.31 -11.18 -10.70
C GLN A 209 14.64 -11.41 -9.32
N LEU A 210 15.36 -11.95 -8.33
CA LEU A 210 14.82 -12.29 -7.00
C LEU A 210 15.79 -11.96 -5.84
N MET A 211 16.64 -10.94 -5.97
CA MET A 211 17.51 -10.51 -4.86
C MET A 211 16.73 -10.14 -3.58
N ILE A 212 15.51 -9.60 -3.70
CA ILE A 212 14.67 -9.29 -2.53
C ILE A 212 14.27 -10.54 -1.72
N ASN A 213 14.04 -11.68 -2.40
CA ASN A 213 13.64 -12.92 -1.72
C ASN A 213 14.80 -13.68 -1.09
N ARG A 214 16.06 -13.34 -1.39
CA ARG A 214 17.24 -13.99 -0.80
C ARG A 214 17.58 -13.46 0.59
N TRP A 215 17.26 -12.19 0.87
CA TRP A 215 17.62 -11.54 2.13
C TRP A 215 16.58 -11.74 3.24
N LEU A 216 15.32 -11.97 2.88
CA LEU A 216 14.23 -12.06 3.85
C LEU A 216 13.94 -13.49 4.31
N TRP A 217 14.29 -14.51 3.52
CA TRP A 217 14.01 -15.91 3.83
C TRP A 217 15.07 -16.84 3.21
N GLU A 218 15.59 -17.79 3.98
CA GLU A 218 16.27 -18.94 3.37
C GLU A 218 15.25 -19.71 2.52
N ARG A 219 15.66 -20.18 1.34
CA ARG A 219 14.79 -20.99 0.48
C ARG A 219 14.34 -22.22 1.28
N PRO A 220 13.05 -22.40 1.57
CA PRO A 220 12.60 -23.53 2.37
C PRO A 220 12.98 -24.83 1.66
N PRO A 221 13.45 -25.85 2.40
CA PRO A 221 13.79 -27.14 1.83
C PRO A 221 12.55 -27.71 1.13
N ILE A 222 12.73 -28.18 -0.10
CA ILE A 222 11.66 -28.77 -0.90
C ILE A 222 11.19 -30.03 -0.18
N ASP A 223 9.92 -30.07 0.18
CA ASP A 223 9.31 -31.24 0.79
C ASP A 223 9.46 -32.46 -0.15
N PRO A 224 10.00 -33.60 0.32
CA PRO A 224 10.19 -34.80 -0.51
C PRO A 224 8.89 -35.28 -1.16
N THR A 225 7.73 -34.97 -0.58
CA THR A 225 6.41 -35.28 -1.14
C THR A 225 6.12 -34.48 -2.42
N ILE A 226 6.59 -33.23 -2.50
CA ILE A 226 6.45 -32.36 -3.67
C ILE A 226 7.35 -32.87 -4.81
N LEU A 227 8.55 -33.34 -4.48
CA LEU A 227 9.47 -33.94 -5.45
C LEU A 227 8.87 -35.22 -6.06
N GLN A 228 8.23 -36.04 -5.22
CA GLN A 228 7.57 -37.27 -5.67
C GLN A 228 6.33 -37.00 -6.53
N GLN A 229 5.54 -35.96 -6.21
CA GLN A 229 4.42 -35.54 -7.06
C GLN A 229 4.88 -35.00 -8.42
N GLN A 230 5.98 -34.24 -8.48
CA GLN A 230 6.52 -33.74 -9.75
C GLN A 230 7.08 -34.87 -10.62
N GLN A 231 7.75 -35.86 -10.01
CA GLN A 231 8.21 -37.04 -10.74
C GLN A 231 7.04 -37.90 -11.25
N ALA A 232 5.99 -38.08 -10.46
CA ALA A 232 4.79 -38.78 -10.88
C ALA A 232 4.04 -38.05 -12.02
N ALA A 233 3.95 -36.72 -11.94
CA ALA A 233 3.34 -35.90 -12.98
C ALA A 233 4.14 -35.91 -14.29
N GLN A 234 5.48 -35.93 -14.21
CA GLN A 234 6.34 -36.07 -15.39
C GLN A 234 6.23 -37.46 -16.02
N GLN A 235 6.05 -38.52 -15.23
CA GLN A 235 5.86 -39.87 -15.77
C GLN A 235 4.49 -40.06 -16.45
N GLN A 236 3.45 -39.32 -16.02
CA GLN A 236 2.12 -39.37 -16.62
C GLN A 236 2.00 -38.57 -17.93
N GLN A 237 2.95 -37.69 -18.25
CA GLN A 237 2.96 -36.93 -19.51
C GLN A 237 3.71 -37.64 -20.65
N VAL A 238 4.31 -38.81 -20.37
CA VAL A 238 5.11 -39.59 -21.34
C VAL A 238 4.38 -40.88 -21.77
N LEU A 239 3.10 -41.03 -21.42
CA LEU A 239 2.17 -42.07 -21.90
C LEU A 239 0.99 -41.43 -22.62
#